data_AF-A0AA38G128-F1
#
_entry.id   AF-A0AA38G128-F1
#
_cell.length_a   1.000
_cell.length_b   1.000
_cell.length_c   1.000
_cell.angle_alpha   90.00
_cell.angle_beta   90.00
_cell.angle_gamma   90.00
#
_symmetry.space_group_name_H-M   'P 1'
#
loop_
_entity.id
_entity.type
_entity.pdbx_description
1 polymer ?
#
loop_
_entity_poly.entity_id
_entity_poly.type
_entity_poly.pdbx_seq_one_letter_code
_entity_poly.pdbx_strand_id
1 'polypeptide(L)'
;MYGIHMQVSLILLQNYKSPTSACVAYEVLKFIKSRTSNHSSSLTIIFPCLSVVRISSQNLISLHVRDVEQSLYTAEFNEASDFSKALVRGLKELPPTAQISDDLLACMLHFVRALLLPAVLLLAPTSRISCLDSKGARLQHEDETQMLSKLGDLLASQMGLTFSNGLLENTPIEIEKSAEEDWRRLYG
;
A
#
# COMPACT_ATOMS: atom_id res chain seq x y z
N MET A 1 28.83 -16.08 -13.93
CA MET A 1 27.81 -15.01 -13.85
C MET A 1 27.15 -15.12 -12.49
N TYR A 2 27.37 -14.14 -11.60
CA TYR A 2 26.67 -14.11 -10.31
C TYR A 2 25.25 -13.61 -10.58
N GLY A 3 24.26 -14.49 -10.40
CA GLY A 3 22.85 -14.10 -10.49
C GLY A 3 22.47 -13.24 -9.29
N ILE A 4 21.82 -12.10 -9.53
CA ILE A 4 21.22 -11.28 -8.48
C ILE A 4 20.01 -12.07 -7.96
N HIS A 5 20.07 -12.54 -6.72
CA HIS A 5 18.98 -13.25 -6.07
C HIS A 5 18.04 -12.22 -5.43
N MET A 6 16.91 -11.93 -6.10
CA MET A 6 15.86 -11.09 -5.54
C MET A 6 14.97 -11.94 -4.63
N GLN A 7 14.87 -11.57 -3.35
CA GLN A 7 13.91 -12.17 -2.43
C GLN A 7 12.74 -11.20 -2.24
N VAL A 8 11.54 -11.64 -2.64
CA VAL A 8 10.29 -10.91 -2.42
C VAL A 8 9.50 -11.64 -1.33
N SER A 9 8.90 -10.88 -0.40
CA SER A 9 8.02 -11.42 0.64
C SER A 9 6.72 -10.64 0.64
N LEU A 10 5.59 -11.35 0.69
CA LEU A 10 4.26 -10.77 0.83
C LEU A 10 3.79 -10.94 2.27
N ILE A 11 3.34 -9.86 2.90
CA ILE A 11 2.80 -9.87 4.26
C ILE A 11 1.36 -9.39 4.19
N LEU A 12 0.42 -10.27 4.51
CA LEU A 12 -1.00 -9.93 4.64
C LEU A 12 -1.31 -9.63 6.10
N LEU A 13 -1.84 -8.44 6.37
CA LEU A 13 -2.23 -8.01 7.71
C LEU A 13 -3.75 -7.83 7.76
N GLN A 14 -4.35 -8.19 8.90
CA GLN A 14 -5.74 -7.84 9.16
C GLN A 14 -5.89 -6.33 9.36
N ASN A 15 -7.12 -5.84 9.22
CA ASN A 15 -7.44 -4.43 9.49
C ASN A 15 -7.51 -4.16 11.00
N TYR A 16 -6.34 -4.08 11.63
CA TYR A 16 -6.22 -3.76 13.05
C TYR A 16 -6.58 -2.31 13.33
N LYS A 17 -7.35 -2.08 14.39
CA LYS A 17 -7.64 -0.74 14.90
C LYS A 17 -6.62 -0.30 15.94
N SER A 18 -6.54 1.01 16.15
CA SER A 18 -5.81 1.55 17.30
C SER A 18 -6.35 0.98 18.64
N PRO A 19 -5.47 0.65 19.62
CA PRO A 19 -4.01 0.81 19.62
C PRO A 19 -3.24 -0.37 19.00
N THR A 20 -3.90 -1.50 18.72
CA THR A 20 -3.28 -2.74 18.22
C THR A 20 -2.54 -2.53 16.90
N SER A 21 -3.05 -1.67 16.02
CA SER A 21 -2.40 -1.29 14.76
C SER A 21 -0.95 -0.82 14.94
N ALA A 22 -0.68 -0.03 15.98
CA ALA A 22 0.67 0.47 16.27
C ALA A 22 1.60 -0.67 16.70
N CYS A 23 1.13 -1.56 17.56
CA CYS A 23 1.90 -2.73 18.01
C CYS A 23 2.25 -3.64 16.82
N VAL A 24 1.26 -3.97 15.98
CA VAL A 24 1.46 -4.81 14.80
C VAL A 24 2.43 -4.16 13.82
N ALA A 25 2.24 -2.88 13.50
CA ALA A 25 3.12 -2.16 12.60
C ALA A 25 4.58 -2.17 13.07
N TYR A 26 4.79 -1.89 14.35
CA TYR A 26 6.13 -1.88 14.94
C TYR A 26 6.79 -3.27 14.87
N GLU A 27 6.10 -4.33 15.30
CA GLU A 27 6.65 -5.68 15.33
C GLU A 27 6.96 -6.20 13.92
N VAL A 28 6.09 -5.94 12.93
CA VAL A 28 6.32 -6.33 11.54
C VAL A 28 7.56 -5.63 10.97
N LEU A 29 7.68 -4.31 11.14
CA LEU A 29 8.84 -3.56 10.63
C LEU A 29 10.13 -3.94 11.33
N LYS A 30 10.07 -4.18 12.64
CA LYS A 30 11.20 -4.68 13.43
C LYS A 30 11.63 -6.07 12.94
N PHE A 31 10.68 -6.96 12.67
CA PHE A 31 10.95 -8.28 12.11
C PHE A 31 11.65 -8.16 10.75
N ILE A 32 11.12 -7.35 9.82
CA ILE A 32 11.73 -7.11 8.50
C ILE A 32 13.16 -6.60 8.66
N LYS A 33 13.36 -5.56 9.49
CA LYS A 33 14.67 -4.97 9.77
C LYS A 33 15.66 -5.98 10.34
N SER A 34 15.20 -6.92 11.18
CA SER A 34 16.06 -7.96 11.76
C SER A 34 16.54 -9.00 10.73
N ARG A 35 15.78 -9.19 9.65
CA ARG A 35 16.06 -10.18 8.60
C ARG A 35 16.93 -9.64 7.48
N THR A 36 17.03 -8.32 7.34
CA THR A 36 17.96 -7.69 6.40
C THR A 36 19.37 -7.72 6.97
N SER A 37 20.17 -8.68 6.50
CA SER A 37 21.56 -8.85 6.91
C SER A 37 22.46 -7.67 6.48
N ASN A 38 23.58 -7.47 7.18
CA ASN A 38 24.60 -6.47 6.87
C ASN A 38 25.33 -6.67 5.51
N HIS A 39 24.96 -7.68 4.71
CA HIS A 39 25.77 -8.16 3.58
C HIS A 39 25.08 -8.20 2.20
N SER A 40 23.84 -7.72 2.01
CA SER A 40 23.27 -7.64 0.65
C SER A 40 22.21 -6.55 0.49
N SER A 41 22.33 -5.81 -0.63
CA SER A 41 21.30 -5.08 -1.39
C SER A 41 20.24 -4.30 -0.60
N SER A 42 20.22 -2.97 -0.77
CA SER A 42 19.28 -2.02 -0.16
C SER A 42 17.85 -2.57 -0.06
N LEU A 43 17.38 -2.84 1.17
CA LEU A 43 15.96 -3.10 1.45
C LEU A 43 15.12 -1.94 0.92
N THR A 44 13.99 -2.23 0.28
CA THR A 44 12.97 -1.23 -0.03
C THR A 44 11.62 -1.83 0.30
N ILE A 45 10.90 -1.21 1.26
CA ILE A 45 9.55 -1.64 1.63
C ILE A 45 8.55 -0.94 0.71
N ILE A 46 7.69 -1.70 0.06
CA ILE A 46 6.66 -1.15 -0.83
C ILE A 46 5.30 -1.28 -0.15
N PHE A 47 4.58 -0.16 -0.04
CA PHE A 47 3.21 -0.11 0.45
C PHE A 47 2.26 0.13 -0.72
N PRO A 48 1.77 -0.92 -1.40
CA PRO A 48 0.67 -0.79 -2.34
C PRO A 48 -0.63 -0.53 -1.57
N CYS A 49 -1.28 0.59 -1.85
CA CYS A 49 -2.48 1.01 -1.13
C CYS A 49 -3.56 1.48 -2.10
N LEU A 50 -4.77 0.94 -1.92
CA LEU A 50 -6.02 1.58 -2.34
C LEU A 50 -6.57 2.34 -1.15
N SER A 51 -6.71 3.65 -1.25
CA SER A 51 -7.35 4.42 -0.18
C SER A 51 -8.09 5.62 -0.74
N VAL A 52 -9.10 6.04 0.01
CA VAL A 52 -9.73 7.34 -0.20
C VAL A 52 -8.70 8.40 0.18
N VAL A 53 -8.30 9.23 -0.78
CA VAL A 53 -7.37 10.33 -0.54
C VAL A 53 -8.18 11.60 -0.34
N ARG A 54 -8.19 12.13 0.88
CA ARG A 54 -8.76 13.45 1.14
C ARG A 54 -7.71 14.50 0.84
N ILE A 55 -7.83 15.14 -0.32
CA ILE A 55 -7.03 16.31 -0.70
C ILE A 55 -7.83 17.55 -0.28
N SER A 56 -7.19 18.48 0.43
CA SER A 56 -7.84 19.71 0.85
C SER A 56 -8.32 20.53 -0.36
N SER A 57 -9.50 21.13 -0.24
CA SER A 57 -10.21 21.85 -1.30
C SER A 57 -9.45 23.04 -1.90
N GLN A 58 -8.41 23.54 -1.22
CA GLN A 58 -7.57 24.64 -1.72
C GLN A 58 -6.64 24.21 -2.88
N ASN A 59 -6.33 22.90 -3.02
CA ASN A 59 -5.48 22.37 -4.08
C ASN A 59 -6.27 21.73 -5.26
N LEU A 60 -7.60 21.63 -5.15
CA LEU A 60 -8.47 21.13 -6.23
C LEU A 60 -8.60 22.11 -7.40
N ILE A 61 -8.15 23.35 -7.24
CA ILE A 61 -8.23 24.37 -8.30
C ILE A 61 -7.15 24.15 -9.37
N SER A 62 -6.03 23.48 -9.04
CA SER A 62 -4.94 23.19 -9.98
C SER A 62 -4.97 21.77 -10.56
N LEU A 63 -5.70 20.85 -9.93
CA LEU A 63 -5.82 19.45 -10.35
C LEU A 63 -7.25 19.17 -10.81
N HIS A 64 -7.44 18.88 -12.10
CA HIS A 64 -8.72 18.36 -12.57
C HIS A 64 -9.09 17.11 -11.76
N VAL A 65 -10.28 17.07 -11.15
CA VAL A 65 -10.75 15.97 -10.29
C VAL A 65 -10.58 14.60 -10.97
N ARG A 66 -10.89 14.51 -12.28
CA ARG A 66 -10.68 13.30 -13.08
C ARG A 66 -9.21 12.87 -13.21
N ASP A 67 -8.31 13.84 -13.20
CA ASP A 67 -6.87 13.64 -13.33
C ASP A 67 -6.24 13.13 -12.03
N VAL A 68 -6.91 13.38 -10.89
CA VAL A 68 -6.58 12.81 -9.58
C VAL A 68 -7.05 11.36 -9.48
N GLU A 69 -8.27 11.08 -9.92
CA GLU A 69 -8.90 9.76 -9.79
C GLU A 69 -8.28 8.68 -10.70
N GLN A 70 -7.60 9.07 -11.78
CA GLN A 70 -7.01 8.11 -12.73
C GLN A 70 -5.49 7.94 -12.60
N SER A 71 -4.85 8.70 -11.71
CA SER A 71 -3.40 8.72 -11.51
C SER A 71 -2.97 7.87 -10.32
N LEU A 72 -1.84 7.18 -10.47
CA LEU A 72 -1.12 6.58 -9.34
C LEU A 72 -0.23 7.63 -8.70
N TYR A 73 -0.29 7.69 -7.37
CA TYR A 73 0.53 8.57 -6.55
C TYR A 73 1.65 7.80 -5.86
N THR A 74 2.76 8.50 -5.60
CA THR A 74 3.90 7.92 -4.91
C THR A 74 4.44 8.83 -3.82
N ALA A 75 4.97 8.23 -2.75
CA ALA A 75 5.80 8.94 -1.78
C ALA A 75 7.00 8.07 -1.40
N GLU A 76 8.19 8.61 -1.53
CA GLU A 76 9.43 7.97 -1.07
C GLU A 76 9.74 8.39 0.37
N PHE A 77 10.26 7.45 1.15
CA PHE A 77 10.61 7.63 2.55
C PHE A 77 12.02 7.12 2.79
N ASN A 78 12.85 7.95 3.41
CA ASN A 78 14.27 7.71 3.63
C ASN A 78 15.03 7.51 2.30
N GLU A 79 16.31 7.14 2.33
CA GLU A 79 17.17 7.15 1.15
C GLU A 79 16.66 6.21 0.04
N ALA A 80 16.39 6.79 -1.14
CA ALA A 80 15.84 6.11 -2.30
C ALA A 80 16.88 5.18 -2.95
N SER A 81 16.56 3.89 -3.03
CA SER A 81 17.34 2.91 -3.78
C SER A 81 17.19 3.11 -5.29
N ASP A 82 18.12 2.57 -6.10
CA ASP A 82 17.95 2.61 -7.56
C ASP A 82 16.66 1.92 -8.02
N PHE A 83 16.23 0.89 -7.25
CA PHE A 83 14.95 0.25 -7.45
C PHE A 83 13.77 1.18 -7.13
N SER A 84 13.80 1.91 -6.01
CA SER A 84 12.71 2.84 -5.66
C SER A 84 12.60 3.95 -6.71
N LYS A 85 13.72 4.51 -7.15
CA LYS A 85 13.76 5.53 -8.21
C LYS A 85 13.19 5.00 -9.54
N ALA A 86 13.51 3.77 -9.91
CA ALA A 86 12.97 3.15 -11.12
C ALA A 86 11.45 2.89 -11.01
N LEU A 87 10.99 2.48 -9.83
CA LEU A 87 9.58 2.21 -9.52
C LEU A 87 8.72 3.47 -9.56
N VAL A 88 9.21 4.58 -9.02
CA VAL A 88 8.45 5.84 -8.94
C VAL A 88 8.52 6.69 -10.21
N ARG A 89 9.42 6.34 -11.15
CA ARG A 89 9.66 7.12 -12.36
C ARG A 89 8.38 7.29 -13.19
N GLY A 90 7.94 8.53 -13.36
CA GLY A 90 6.75 8.88 -14.15
C GLY A 90 5.44 8.84 -13.36
N LEU A 91 5.47 8.53 -12.06
CA LEU A 91 4.31 8.64 -11.18
C LEU A 91 4.19 10.06 -10.59
N LYS A 92 2.97 10.44 -10.19
CA LYS A 92 2.74 11.74 -9.55
C LYS A 92 3.14 11.65 -8.07
N GLU A 93 3.91 12.61 -7.57
CA GLU A 93 4.18 12.68 -6.13
C GLU A 93 2.91 12.94 -5.34
N LEU A 94 2.79 12.27 -4.19
CA LEU A 94 1.67 12.44 -3.28
C LEU A 94 1.70 13.87 -2.70
N PRO A 95 0.59 14.63 -2.80
CA PRO A 95 0.55 15.97 -2.23
C PRO A 95 0.86 15.93 -0.72
N PRO A 96 1.66 16.86 -0.17
CA PRO A 96 2.02 16.88 1.24
C PRO A 96 0.80 17.08 2.16
N THR A 97 -0.30 17.59 1.62
CA THR A 97 -1.58 17.76 2.33
C THR A 97 -2.47 16.52 2.30
N ALA A 98 -2.06 15.44 1.60
CA ALA A 98 -2.83 14.21 1.55
C ALA A 98 -2.90 13.57 2.95
N GLN A 99 -4.11 13.32 3.43
CA GLN A 99 -4.31 12.63 4.70
C GLN A 99 -4.57 11.16 4.46
N ILE A 100 -3.80 10.31 5.14
CA ILE A 100 -4.00 8.87 5.17
C ILE A 100 -4.93 8.56 6.34
N SER A 101 -6.12 8.04 6.03
CA SER A 101 -7.15 7.71 7.04
C SER A 101 -7.03 6.30 7.62
N ASP A 102 -6.17 5.46 7.04
CA ASP A 102 -5.96 4.09 7.50
C ASP A 102 -4.96 4.06 8.68
N ASP A 103 -5.44 3.62 9.85
CA ASP A 103 -4.67 3.62 11.10
C ASP A 103 -3.40 2.76 10.98
N LEU A 104 -3.50 1.57 10.38
CA LEU A 104 -2.37 0.65 10.25
C LEU A 104 -1.31 1.21 9.32
N LEU A 105 -1.71 1.74 8.16
CA LEU A 105 -0.80 2.38 7.22
C LEU A 105 -0.16 3.62 7.82
N ALA A 106 -0.92 4.45 8.54
CA ALA A 106 -0.37 5.61 9.24
C ALA A 106 0.69 5.20 10.26
N CYS A 107 0.43 4.15 11.07
CA CYS A 107 1.41 3.58 11.99
C CYS A 107 2.64 3.03 11.27
N MET A 108 2.46 2.28 10.17
CA MET A 108 3.57 1.75 9.37
C MET A 108 4.48 2.86 8.86
N LEU A 109 3.91 3.90 8.23
CA LEU A 109 4.68 5.03 7.70
C LEU A 109 5.37 5.84 8.80
N HIS A 110 4.72 5.97 9.97
CA HIS A 110 5.34 6.59 11.14
C HIS A 110 6.59 5.81 11.59
N PHE A 111 6.49 4.50 11.76
CA PHE A 111 7.62 3.68 12.20
C PHE A 111 8.69 3.51 11.12
N VAL A 112 8.35 3.49 9.84
CA VAL A 112 9.32 3.53 8.73
C VAL A 112 10.25 4.73 8.85
N ARG A 113 9.69 5.91 9.12
CA ARG A 113 10.47 7.13 9.38
C ARG A 113 11.30 6.99 10.66
N ALA A 114 10.70 6.52 11.75
CA ALA A 114 11.40 6.38 13.03
C ALA A 114 12.55 5.35 12.99
N LEU A 115 12.41 4.29 12.20
CA LEU A 115 13.38 3.20 12.06
C LEU A 115 14.37 3.42 10.91
N LEU A 116 14.24 4.51 10.16
CA LEU A 116 15.04 4.87 8.99
C LEU A 116 15.05 3.77 7.90
N LEU A 117 13.89 3.15 7.66
CA LEU A 117 13.74 2.10 6.66
C LEU A 117 13.42 2.71 5.29
N PRO A 118 14.15 2.38 4.21
CA PRO A 118 13.79 2.84 2.88
C PRO A 118 12.43 2.26 2.48
N ALA A 119 11.51 3.14 2.06
CA ALA A 119 10.18 2.71 1.66
C ALA A 119 9.56 3.57 0.56
N VAL A 120 8.62 2.97 -0.18
CA VAL A 120 7.81 3.62 -1.20
C VAL A 120 6.35 3.34 -0.90
N LEU A 121 5.54 4.39 -0.78
CA LEU A 121 4.09 4.29 -0.81
C LEU A 121 3.62 4.43 -2.25
N LEU A 122 2.88 3.43 -2.75
CA LEU A 122 2.18 3.50 -4.02
C LEU A 122 0.69 3.59 -3.74
N LEU A 123 0.09 4.71 -4.06
CA LEU A 123 -1.28 5.04 -3.71
C LEU A 123 -2.14 5.14 -4.96
N ALA A 124 -3.12 4.25 -5.03
CA ALA A 124 -4.23 4.33 -5.95
C ALA A 124 -5.43 4.97 -5.24
N PRO A 125 -5.82 6.20 -5.60
CA PRO A 125 -6.94 6.88 -4.97
C PRO A 125 -8.26 6.22 -5.36
N THR A 126 -9.15 6.01 -4.40
CA THR A 126 -10.52 5.54 -4.67
C THR A 126 -11.52 6.70 -4.62
N SER A 127 -12.39 6.78 -5.62
CA SER A 127 -13.47 7.78 -5.66
C SER A 127 -14.67 7.28 -4.86
N ARG A 128 -14.92 7.86 -3.69
CA ARG A 128 -16.23 7.71 -3.04
C ARG A 128 -17.16 8.76 -3.60
N ILE A 129 -17.92 8.39 -4.62
CA ILE A 129 -19.16 9.11 -4.94
C ILE A 129 -20.16 8.72 -3.83
N SER A 130 -20.20 9.52 -2.77
CA SER A 130 -21.20 9.42 -1.71
C SER A 130 -22.53 9.89 -2.29
N CYS A 131 -23.32 8.98 -2.86
CA CYS A 131 -24.77 9.03 -3.16
C CYS A 131 -25.05 8.06 -4.31
N LEU A 132 -25.02 6.73 -4.12
CA LEU A 132 -25.27 5.83 -5.24
C LEU A 132 -26.14 4.62 -4.88
N ASP A 133 -27.18 4.46 -5.68
CA ASP A 133 -28.03 3.29 -5.83
C ASP A 133 -27.19 2.07 -6.27
N SER A 134 -27.80 0.88 -6.34
CA SER A 134 -27.13 -0.38 -6.71
C SER A 134 -26.30 -0.33 -8.01
N LYS A 135 -26.66 0.56 -8.95
CA LYS A 135 -25.94 0.77 -10.21
C LYS A 135 -24.60 1.50 -10.03
N GLY A 136 -24.49 2.36 -9.03
CA GLY A 136 -23.25 3.07 -8.73
C GLY A 136 -22.29 2.33 -7.85
N ALA A 137 -22.78 1.44 -6.98
CA ALA A 137 -21.92 0.50 -6.26
C ALA A 137 -21.14 -0.41 -7.23
N ARG A 138 -21.77 -0.80 -8.34
CA ARG A 138 -21.11 -1.59 -9.40
C ARG A 138 -20.02 -0.80 -10.14
N LEU A 139 -20.30 0.45 -10.50
CA LEU A 139 -19.31 1.32 -11.15
C LEU A 139 -18.10 1.57 -10.24
N GLN A 140 -18.31 1.78 -8.93
CA GLN A 140 -17.23 1.91 -7.96
C GLN A 140 -16.35 0.65 -7.89
N HIS A 141 -16.98 -0.53 -7.90
CA HIS A 141 -16.23 -1.80 -7.91
C HIS A 141 -15.40 -1.96 -9.19
N GLU A 142 -15.92 -1.55 -10.35
CA GLU A 142 -15.19 -1.58 -11.63
C GLU A 142 -14.02 -0.58 -11.65
N ASP A 143 -14.17 0.59 -11.03
CA ASP A 143 -13.09 1.58 -10.89
C ASP A 143 -11.99 1.08 -9.94
N GLU A 144 -12.37 0.48 -8.80
CA GLU A 144 -11.42 -0.09 -7.83
C GLU A 144 -10.61 -1.26 -8.42
N THR A 145 -11.26 -2.17 -9.17
CA THR A 145 -10.56 -3.27 -9.84
C THR A 145 -9.64 -2.76 -10.95
N GLN A 146 -10.03 -1.72 -11.68
CA GLN A 146 -9.15 -1.08 -12.66
C GLN A 146 -7.91 -0.47 -11.99
N MET A 147 -8.08 0.22 -10.86
CA MET A 147 -6.95 0.80 -10.12
C MET A 147 -6.03 -0.28 -9.55
N LEU A 148 -6.58 -1.40 -9.08
CA LEU A 148 -5.81 -2.57 -8.68
C LEU A 148 -5.00 -3.15 -9.83
N SER A 149 -5.61 -3.29 -11.01
CA SER A 149 -4.91 -3.76 -12.21
C SER A 149 -3.72 -2.85 -12.52
N LYS A 150 -3.93 -1.52 -12.56
CA LYS A 150 -2.84 -0.57 -12.81
C LYS A 150 -1.70 -0.70 -11.79
N LEU A 151 -2.03 -0.83 -10.51
CA LEU A 151 -1.04 -0.99 -9.44
C LEU A 151 -0.29 -2.31 -9.57
N GLY A 152 -1.01 -3.40 -9.88
CA GLY A 152 -0.45 -4.71 -10.12
C GLY A 152 0.47 -4.75 -11.34
N ASP A 153 0.05 -4.17 -12.46
CA ASP A 153 0.84 -4.04 -13.69
C ASP A 153 2.13 -3.26 -13.46
N LEU A 154 2.06 -2.16 -12.71
CA LEU A 154 3.23 -1.35 -12.34
C LEU A 154 4.23 -2.18 -11.53
N LEU A 155 3.77 -2.90 -10.49
CA LEU A 155 4.65 -3.72 -9.66
C LEU A 155 5.24 -4.89 -10.43
N ALA A 156 4.41 -5.57 -11.23
CA ALA A 156 4.83 -6.72 -12.01
C ALA A 156 5.89 -6.32 -13.05
N SER A 157 5.65 -5.25 -13.82
CA SER A 157 6.57 -4.80 -14.86
C SER A 157 7.95 -4.43 -14.31
N GLN A 158 8.02 -3.81 -13.12
CA GLN A 158 9.27 -3.44 -12.46
C GLN A 158 10.05 -4.66 -11.94
N MET A 159 9.37 -5.79 -11.74
CA MET A 159 9.96 -7.06 -11.34
C MET A 159 10.19 -8.00 -12.54
N GLY A 160 9.91 -7.57 -13.78
CA GLY A 160 9.97 -8.43 -14.97
C GLY A 160 8.89 -9.52 -14.99
N LEU A 161 7.78 -9.28 -14.29
CA LEU A 161 6.61 -10.15 -14.19
C LEU A 161 5.43 -9.57 -14.98
N THR A 162 4.38 -10.36 -15.14
CA THR A 162 3.09 -9.93 -15.68
C THR A 162 2.01 -10.05 -14.62
N PHE A 163 1.15 -9.03 -14.52
CA PHE A 163 -0.01 -9.09 -13.65
C PHE A 163 -1.11 -9.93 -14.32
N SER A 164 -1.90 -10.65 -13.53
CA SER A 164 -3.02 -11.45 -14.02
C SER A 164 -4.32 -11.02 -13.34
N ASN A 165 -5.22 -10.44 -14.12
CA ASN A 165 -6.54 -9.98 -13.65
C ASN A 165 -7.50 -11.13 -13.31
N GLY A 166 -7.23 -12.35 -13.77
CA GLY A 166 -8.19 -13.47 -13.67
C GLY A 166 -8.53 -13.94 -12.24
N LEU A 167 -7.73 -13.55 -11.24
CA LEU A 167 -7.97 -13.89 -9.83
C LEU A 167 -8.77 -12.82 -9.07
N LEU A 168 -8.84 -11.59 -9.57
CA LEU A 168 -9.59 -10.50 -8.94
C LEU A 168 -11.11 -10.74 -8.98
N GLU A 169 -11.59 -11.56 -9.91
CA GLU A 169 -13.02 -11.77 -10.15
C GLU A 169 -13.65 -12.87 -9.27
N ASN A 170 -12.88 -13.77 -8.65
CA ASN A 170 -13.46 -15.03 -8.14
C ASN A 170 -12.82 -15.68 -6.90
N THR A 171 -11.97 -14.99 -6.14
CA THR A 171 -11.47 -15.58 -4.88
C THR A 171 -11.88 -14.73 -3.69
N PRO A 172 -12.90 -15.13 -2.90
CA PRO A 172 -12.88 -14.74 -1.50
C PRO A 172 -11.56 -15.30 -0.96
N ILE A 173 -10.64 -14.41 -0.61
CA ILE A 173 -9.56 -14.80 0.28
C ILE A 173 -10.31 -15.21 1.56
N GLU A 174 -10.47 -16.52 1.75
CA GLU A 174 -10.86 -17.08 3.03
C GLU A 174 -9.74 -16.74 4.00
N ILE A 175 -9.77 -15.51 4.52
CA ILE A 175 -9.12 -15.19 5.77
C ILE A 175 -9.92 -16.03 6.74
N GLU A 176 -9.40 -17.22 7.03
CA GLU A 176 -9.88 -18.05 8.12
C GLU A 176 -10.08 -17.08 9.29
N LYS A 177 -11.30 -16.99 9.83
CA LYS A 177 -11.57 -16.29 11.10
C LYS A 177 -10.90 -17.07 12.23
N SER A 178 -9.60 -17.28 12.11
CA SER A 178 -8.74 -17.90 13.09
C SER A 178 -8.51 -16.84 14.15
N ALA A 179 -9.12 -17.08 15.29
CA ALA A 179 -8.92 -16.38 16.55
C ALA A 179 -9.44 -14.93 16.55
N GLU A 180 -10.76 -14.77 16.55
CA GLU A 180 -11.34 -13.76 17.44
C GLU A 180 -10.89 -14.13 18.86
N GLU A 181 -9.74 -13.57 19.25
CA GLU A 181 -9.32 -13.29 20.63
C GLU A 181 -8.82 -14.45 21.51
N ASP A 182 -7.89 -15.28 21.01
CA ASP A 182 -7.19 -16.26 21.87
C ASP A 182 -6.41 -15.62 23.03
N TRP A 183 -5.94 -14.38 22.88
CA TRP A 183 -5.26 -13.66 23.96
C TRP A 183 -6.20 -13.27 25.10
N ARG A 184 -7.53 -13.16 24.88
CA ARG A 184 -8.48 -12.89 25.97
C ARG A 184 -8.58 -14.07 26.95
N ARG A 185 -8.37 -15.30 26.48
CA ARG A 185 -8.29 -16.49 27.34
C ARG A 185 -7.12 -16.47 28.30
N LEU A 186 -6.07 -15.69 28.02
CA LEU A 186 -4.88 -15.58 28.88
C LEU A 186 -5.08 -14.63 30.06
N TYR A 187 -6.09 -13.75 30.01
CA TYR A 187 -6.33 -12.74 31.04
C TYR A 187 -7.64 -12.90 31.81
N GLY A 188 -8.48 -13.89 31.45
CA GLY A 188 -9.72 -14.23 32.16
C GLY A 188 -10.92 -13.40 31.72
#